data_AF-A0A6N2KRX2-F1
#
_entry.id   AF-A0A6N2KRX2-F1
#
_cell.length_a   1.000
_cell.length_b   1.000
_cell.length_c   1.000
_cell.angle_alpha   90.00
_cell.angle_beta   90.00
_cell.angle_gamma   90.00
#
_symmetry.space_group_name_H-M   'P 1'
#
loop_
_entity.id
_entity.type
_entity.pdbx_description
1 polymer ?
#
loop_
_entity_poly.entity_id
_entity_poly.type
_entity_poly.pdbx_seq_one_letter_code
_entity_poly.pdbx_strand_id
1 'polypeptide(L)'
;MESLKISWLPFARKLKTKKLFRSVSTDLDLKRSFGNCVKGYSDMQGKIKVALELSRKRQYKRINELGQLIKLAYSCENGLPSNSPTSGITETMLLTSQTAVYVNQFLITYFG
;
A
#
# COMPACT_ATOMS: atom_id res chain seq x y z
N MET A 1 0.38 -16.79 -6.37
CA MET A 1 -0.58 -16.51 -5.27
C MET A 1 0.13 -16.10 -3.98
N GLU A 2 1.34 -16.60 -3.72
CA GLU A 2 2.21 -16.13 -2.63
C GLU A 2 2.58 -14.65 -2.73
N SER A 3 2.75 -14.08 -3.93
CA SER A 3 3.18 -12.68 -4.07
C SER A 3 2.22 -11.67 -3.41
N LEU A 4 0.89 -11.86 -3.52
CA LEU A 4 -0.09 -11.00 -2.84
C LEU A 4 -0.14 -11.24 -1.32
N LYS A 5 0.16 -12.46 -0.85
CA LYS A 5 0.36 -12.74 0.60
C LYS A 5 1.64 -12.08 1.11
N ILE A 6 2.72 -12.14 0.33
CA ILE A 6 4.02 -11.52 0.60
C ILE A 6 3.87 -9.99 0.62
N SER A 7 3.00 -9.40 -0.19
CA SER A 7 2.67 -7.95 -0.13
C SER A 7 1.83 -7.56 1.10
N TRP A 8 1.06 -8.47 1.70
CA TRP A 8 0.12 -8.12 2.78
C TRP A 8 0.81 -7.86 4.13
N LEU A 9 1.78 -8.69 4.49
CA LEU A 9 2.53 -8.59 5.75
C LEU A 9 3.35 -7.27 5.86
N PRO A 10 4.12 -6.85 4.84
CA PRO A 10 4.80 -5.56 4.81
C PRO A 10 3.84 -4.38 4.95
N PHE A 11 2.69 -4.43 4.26
CA PHE A 11 1.67 -3.38 4.34
C PHE A 11 1.12 -3.23 5.76
N ALA A 12 0.73 -4.34 6.40
CA ALA A 12 0.21 -4.32 7.75
C ALA A 12 1.23 -3.82 8.78
N ARG A 13 2.50 -4.22 8.63
CA ARG A 13 3.59 -3.77 9.51
C ARG A 13 3.82 -2.26 9.38
N LYS A 14 3.88 -1.75 8.15
CA LYS A 14 4.13 -0.32 7.88
C LYS A 14 2.97 0.58 8.30
N LEU A 15 1.73 0.12 8.18
CA LEU A 15 0.56 0.83 8.71
C LEU A 15 0.67 1.00 10.24
N LYS A 16 1.09 -0.03 10.97
CA LYS A 16 1.32 0.09 12.43
C LYS A 16 2.37 1.13 12.75
N THR A 17 3.47 1.17 12.00
CA THR A 17 4.53 2.17 12.18
C THR A 17 4.02 3.60 11.94
N LYS A 18 3.27 3.86 10.86
CA LYS A 18 2.70 5.20 10.61
C LYS A 18 1.66 5.60 11.66
N LYS A 19 0.87 4.65 12.18
CA LYS A 19 -0.04 4.90 13.31
C LYS A 19 0.72 5.32 14.57
N LEU A 20 1.86 4.67 14.86
CA LEU A 20 2.72 5.03 15.98
C LEU A 20 3.31 6.44 15.82
N PHE A 21 3.87 6.77 14.65
CA PHE A 21 4.41 8.11 14.39
C PHE A 21 3.34 9.20 14.55
N ARG A 22 2.11 8.94 14.09
CA ARG A 22 0.98 9.84 14.33
C ARG A 22 0.66 10.03 15.81
N SER A 23 0.73 8.98 16.63
CA SER A 23 0.38 9.09 18.05
C SER A 23 1.44 9.80 18.87
N VAL A 24 2.73 9.66 18.52
CA VAL A 24 3.85 10.24 19.27
C VAL A 24 4.28 11.62 18.76
N SER A 25 3.86 12.03 17.57
CA SER A 25 4.21 13.33 17.02
C SER A 25 3.50 14.47 17.77
N THR A 26 4.29 15.43 18.25
CA THR A 26 3.83 16.68 18.89
C THR A 26 3.57 17.79 17.87
N ASP A 27 4.13 17.66 16.67
CA ASP A 27 3.89 18.56 15.53
C ASP A 27 2.51 18.27 14.90
N LEU A 28 1.64 19.28 14.88
CA LEU A 28 0.26 19.14 14.40
C LEU A 28 0.17 18.89 12.89
N ASP A 29 1.04 19.51 12.09
CA ASP A 29 1.06 19.34 10.65
C ASP A 29 1.60 17.95 10.29
N LEU A 30 2.65 17.51 10.97
CA LEU A 30 3.20 16.17 10.80
C LEU A 30 2.19 15.10 11.22
N LYS A 31 1.46 15.32 12.32
CA LYS A 31 0.38 14.46 12.79
C LYS A 31 -0.78 14.37 11.80
N ARG A 32 -1.13 15.47 11.13
CA ARG A 32 -2.14 15.50 10.06
C ARG A 32 -1.65 14.72 8.83
N SER A 33 -0.42 14.96 8.38
CA SER A 33 0.18 14.24 7.25
C SER A 33 0.26 12.72 7.51
N PHE A 34 0.70 12.30 8.70
CA PHE A 34 0.67 10.90 9.09
C PHE A 34 -0.76 10.34 9.16
N GLY A 35 -1.74 11.14 9.61
CA GLY A 35 -3.16 10.78 9.57
C GLY A 35 -3.66 10.45 8.17
N ASN A 36 -3.31 11.28 7.17
CA ASN A 36 -3.66 11.06 5.77
C ASN A 36 -2.99 9.80 5.22
N CYS A 37 -1.70 9.58 5.50
CA CYS A 37 -1.00 8.35 5.17
C CYS A 37 -1.65 7.11 5.78
N VAL A 38 -2.05 7.16 7.06
CA VAL A 38 -2.73 6.05 7.74
C VAL A 38 -4.06 5.73 7.06
N LYS A 39 -4.83 6.73 6.65
CA LYS A 39 -6.08 6.55 5.92
C LYS A 39 -5.83 5.87 4.56
N GLY A 40 -4.87 6.39 3.78
CA GLY A 40 -4.50 5.82 2.48
C GLY A 40 -4.00 4.38 2.59
N TYR A 41 -3.15 4.08 3.57
CA TYR A 41 -2.63 2.73 3.80
C TYR A 41 -3.70 1.75 4.29
N SER A 42 -4.70 2.22 5.05
CA SER A 42 -5.86 1.39 5.41
C SER A 42 -6.70 1.04 4.19
N ASP A 43 -6.91 1.99 3.27
CA ASP A 43 -7.65 1.74 2.02
C ASP A 43 -6.90 0.74 1.13
N MET A 44 -5.58 0.91 0.99
CA MET A 44 -4.74 -0.05 0.30
C MET A 44 -4.87 -1.48 0.84
N GLN A 45 -4.90 -1.65 2.17
CA GLN A 45 -5.09 -2.98 2.76
C GLN A 45 -6.42 -3.62 2.34
N GLY A 46 -7.50 -2.83 2.28
CA GLY A 46 -8.79 -3.28 1.78
C GLY A 46 -8.69 -3.77 0.34
N LYS A 47 -8.07 -2.97 -0.54
CA LYS A 47 -7.88 -3.31 -1.96
C LYS A 47 -7.03 -4.57 -2.15
N ILE A 48 -5.94 -4.74 -1.39
CA ILE A 48 -5.13 -5.96 -1.47
C ILE A 48 -5.91 -7.17 -0.96
N LYS A 49 -6.73 -7.03 0.08
CA LYS A 49 -7.57 -8.13 0.58
C LYS A 49 -8.57 -8.60 -0.50
N VAL A 50 -9.24 -7.67 -1.17
CA VAL A 50 -10.15 -7.97 -2.29
C VAL A 50 -9.38 -8.65 -3.43
N ALA A 51 -8.21 -8.13 -3.80
CA ALA A 51 -7.35 -8.73 -4.82
C ALA A 51 -6.92 -10.15 -4.46
N LEU A 52 -6.62 -10.42 -3.19
CA LEU A 52 -6.27 -11.74 -2.69
C LEU A 52 -7.43 -12.73 -2.83
N GLU A 53 -8.66 -12.30 -2.48
CA GLU A 53 -9.86 -13.13 -2.59
C GLU A 53 -10.17 -13.48 -4.06
N LEU A 54 -10.07 -12.51 -4.97
CA LEU A 54 -10.24 -12.72 -6.40
C LEU A 54 -9.13 -13.63 -6.98
N SER A 55 -7.88 -13.43 -6.54
CA SER A 55 -6.74 -14.25 -6.95
C SER A 55 -6.91 -15.72 -6.54
N ARG A 56 -7.46 -16.00 -5.36
CA ARG A 56 -7.77 -17.38 -4.91
C ARG A 56 -8.80 -18.06 -5.82
N LYS A 57 -9.72 -17.29 -6.39
CA LYS A 57 -10.71 -17.76 -7.37
C LYS A 57 -10.19 -17.75 -8.81
N ARG A 58 -8.89 -17.43 -9.02
CA ARG A 58 -8.26 -17.23 -10.35
C ARG A 58 -8.93 -16.14 -11.21
N GLN A 59 -9.64 -15.21 -10.58
CA GLN A 59 -10.36 -14.14 -11.28
C GLN A 59 -9.46 -12.90 -11.47
N TYR A 60 -8.29 -13.08 -12.08
CA TYR A 60 -7.26 -12.04 -12.17
C TYR A 60 -7.71 -10.80 -12.96
N LYS A 61 -8.50 -10.99 -14.03
CA LYS A 61 -9.10 -9.92 -14.84
C LYS A 61 -10.10 -9.04 -14.07
N ARG A 62 -10.56 -9.47 -12.89
CA ARG A 62 -11.46 -8.67 -12.02
C ARG A 62 -10.70 -7.82 -11.01
N ILE A 63 -9.37 -7.94 -10.95
CA ILE A 63 -8.52 -7.21 -10.01
C ILE A 63 -8.12 -5.87 -10.65
N ASN A 64 -9.01 -4.88 -10.54
CA ASN A 64 -8.85 -3.57 -11.19
C ASN A 64 -8.28 -2.50 -10.24
N GLU A 65 -8.39 -2.74 -8.93
CA GLU A 65 -8.11 -1.76 -7.88
C GLU A 65 -6.61 -1.66 -7.52
N LEU A 66 -5.76 -2.59 -7.99
CA LEU A 66 -4.33 -2.60 -7.63
C LEU A 66 -3.57 -1.36 -8.16
N GLY A 67 -3.98 -0.80 -9.30
CA GLY A 67 -3.38 0.43 -9.82
C GLY A 67 -3.57 1.65 -8.92
N GLN A 68 -4.60 1.64 -8.06
CA GLN A 68 -4.84 2.71 -7.10
C GLN A 68 -3.84 2.69 -5.92
N LEU A 69 -3.21 1.54 -5.64
CA LEU A 69 -2.20 1.42 -4.59
C LEU A 69 -1.03 2.37 -4.83
N ILE A 70 -0.57 2.48 -6.08
CA ILE A 70 0.53 3.36 -6.46
C ILE A 70 0.16 4.83 -6.19
N LYS A 71 -1.06 5.24 -6.59
CA LYS A 71 -1.55 6.61 -6.38
C LYS A 71 -1.63 6.96 -4.88
N LEU A 72 -2.18 6.06 -4.08
CA LEU A 72 -2.29 6.24 -2.64
C LEU A 72 -0.90 6.31 -1.96
N ALA A 73 0.09 5.59 -2.50
CA ALA A 73 1.45 5.57 -1.94
C ALA A 73 2.17 6.88 -2.23
N TYR A 74 2.11 7.37 -3.47
CA TYR A 74 2.62 8.70 -3.84
C TYR A 74 1.92 9.83 -3.09
N SER A 75 0.61 9.74 -2.89
CA SER A 75 -0.13 10.76 -2.11
C SER A 75 0.36 10.83 -0.65
N CYS A 76 0.82 9.72 -0.07
CA CYS A 76 1.45 9.73 1.25
C CYS A 76 2.87 10.29 1.21
N GLU A 77 3.66 9.98 0.16
CA GLU A 77 5.03 10.49 0.00
C GLU A 77 5.06 12.01 -0.11
N ASN A 78 4.27 12.55 -1.05
CA ASN A 78 4.21 13.98 -1.34
C ASN A 78 3.58 14.79 -0.20
N GLY A 79 2.84 14.12 0.69
CA GLY A 79 2.24 14.76 1.87
C GLY A 79 3.18 14.84 3.08
N LEU A 80 4.36 14.22 3.02
CA LEU A 80 5.35 14.23 4.09
C LEU A 80 6.49 15.20 3.75
N PRO A 81 7.03 15.93 4.74
CA PRO A 81 8.21 16.75 4.52
C PRO A 81 9.41 15.85 4.15
N SER A 82 10.33 16.37 3.35
CA SER A 82 11.47 15.65 2.78
C SER A 82 12.42 15.05 3.81
N ASN A 83 12.45 15.60 5.03
CA ASN A 83 13.21 15.09 6.18
C ASN A 83 12.41 14.13 7.08
N SER A 84 11.23 13.64 6.64
CA SER A 84 10.43 12.73 7.43
C SER A 84 11.19 11.43 7.70
N PRO A 85 11.25 10.93 8.95
CA PRO A 85 11.88 9.66 9.30
C PRO A 85 11.19 8.44 8.68
N THR A 86 10.15 8.67 7.88
CA THR A 86 9.33 7.63 7.26
C THR A 86 9.37 7.66 5.73
N SER A 87 10.28 8.42 5.12
CA SER A 87 10.50 8.46 3.66
C SER A 87 10.74 7.05 3.10
N GLY A 88 11.72 6.31 3.64
CA GLY A 88 12.00 4.93 3.23
C GLY A 88 10.85 3.95 3.49
N ILE A 89 9.91 4.27 4.39
CA ILE A 89 8.69 3.46 4.57
C ILE A 89 7.80 3.55 3.34
N THR A 90 7.68 4.76 2.77
CA THR A 90 6.84 5.07 1.62
C THR A 90 7.43 4.51 0.32
N GLU A 91 8.75 4.60 0.13
CA GLU A 91 9.45 4.02 -1.03
C GLU A 91 9.20 2.51 -1.15
N THR A 92 9.36 1.75 -0.05
CA THR A 92 9.06 0.31 -0.11
C THR A 92 7.58 0.04 -0.43
N MET A 93 6.66 0.91 0.01
CA MET A 93 5.23 0.74 -0.29
C MET A 93 4.94 0.96 -1.76
N LEU A 94 5.61 1.92 -2.40
CA LEU A 94 5.58 2.11 -3.83
C LEU A 94 6.08 0.87 -4.57
N LEU A 95 7.26 0.38 -4.22
CA LEU A 95 7.83 -0.83 -4.82
C LEU A 95 6.91 -2.04 -4.64
N THR A 96 6.35 -2.23 -3.43
CA THR A 96 5.44 -3.35 -3.16
C THR A 96 4.14 -3.21 -3.97
N SER A 97 3.62 -2.00 -4.13
CA SER A 97 2.43 -1.71 -4.95
C SER A 97 2.67 -2.00 -6.42
N GLN A 98 3.81 -1.54 -6.95
CA GLN A 98 4.22 -1.79 -8.34
C GLN A 98 4.38 -3.28 -8.60
N THR A 99 5.06 -4.01 -7.72
CA THR A 99 5.20 -5.47 -7.82
C THR A 99 3.84 -6.17 -7.83
N ALA A 100 2.89 -5.75 -6.98
CA ALA A 100 1.55 -6.33 -6.97
C ALA A 100 0.81 -6.13 -8.30
N VAL A 101 0.91 -4.93 -8.89
CA VAL A 101 0.33 -4.62 -10.20
C VAL A 101 0.97 -5.46 -11.30
N TYR A 102 2.31 -5.49 -11.37
CA TYR A 102 3.04 -6.25 -12.39
C TYR A 102 2.75 -7.75 -12.32
N VAL A 103 2.75 -8.34 -11.13
CA VAL A 103 2.43 -9.76 -10.97
C VAL A 103 0.99 -10.06 -11.38
N ASN A 104 0.04 -9.20 -11.05
CA ASN A 104 -1.34 -9.40 -11.50
C ASN A 104 -1.45 -9.33 -13.02
N GLN A 105 -0.75 -8.38 -13.66
CA GLN A 105 -0.71 -8.28 -15.12
C GLN A 105 -0.12 -9.53 -15.76
N PHE A 106 1.00 -10.04 -15.23
CA PHE A 106 1.60 -11.30 -15.66
C PHE A 106 0.60 -12.47 -15.55
N LEU A 107 -0.13 -12.57 -14.43
CA LEU A 107 -1.12 -13.62 -14.23
C LEU A 107 -2.28 -13.52 -15.22
N ILE A 108 -2.71 -12.31 -15.58
CA ILE A 108 -3.72 -12.10 -16.62
C ILE A 108 -3.19 -12.60 -17.97
N THR A 109 -1.96 -12.26 -18.35
CA THR A 109 -1.39 -12.64 -19.65
C THR A 109 -1.21 -14.15 -19.82
N TYR A 110 -0.76 -14.85 -18.78
CA TYR A 110 -0.39 -16.27 -18.89
C TYR A 110 -1.45 -17.25 -18.38
N PHE A 111 -2.40 -16.80 -17.54
CA PHE A 111 -3.35 -17.68 -16.86
C PHE A 111 -4.80 -17.17 -16.87
N GLY A 112 -5.08 -16.02 -17.49
CA GLY A 112 -6.38 -15.33 -17.43
C GLY A 112 -7.17 -15.37 -18.72
#